data_AF-A0A7J9A6A7-F1
#
_entry.id   AF-A0A7J9A6A7-F1
#
_cell.length_a   1.000
_cell.length_b   1.000
_cell.length_c   1.000
_cell.angle_alpha   90.00
_cell.angle_beta   90.00
_cell.angle_gamma   90.00
#
_symmetry.space_group_name_H-M   'P 1'
#
loop_
_entity.id
_entity.type
_entity.pdbx_description
1 polymer ?
#
loop_
_entity_poly.entity_id
_entity_poly.type
_entity_poly.pdbx_seq_one_letter_code
_entity_poly.pdbx_strand_id
1 'polypeptide(L)'
;FDQGSPSSASASAASSSSSQNVQVTYGTVLKLMHEKTKIRLHSHEVPYGSGSGQQSVTGFPNVDDSNSYWVLPLYLACLIFRINFWFNDAMSVSSSDYIWDYALQIVRPPPDTSAKQGDTIPDGAIIRLQHMRTRKWLHSHLHASPISGNLEVSCFGGESESDTGDYWRLLIEGSGKTWKQDQRIRLQHIDTGGYLHSHDKKYARIAGGQQEVCGVREKRADNVWLAAEGVYLPITESK
;
A
#
# COMPACT_ATOMS: atom_id res chain seq x y z
N PHE A 1 6.88 -53.17 43.80
CA PHE A 1 6.18 -51.95 43.37
C PHE A 1 7.12 -50.78 43.59
N ASP A 2 7.85 -50.39 42.56
CA ASP A 2 8.48 -49.07 42.48
C ASP A 2 8.62 -48.73 40.99
N GLN A 3 7.93 -47.68 40.54
CA GLN A 3 7.95 -47.20 39.16
C GLN A 3 8.68 -45.85 39.15
N GLY A 4 9.93 -45.84 38.71
CA GLY A 4 10.69 -44.61 38.45
C GLY A 4 10.46 -44.10 37.03
N SER A 5 9.93 -42.89 36.92
CA SER A 5 9.55 -42.19 35.69
C SER A 5 10.75 -41.81 34.80
N PRO A 6 10.59 -41.73 33.46
CA PRO A 6 11.61 -41.15 32.60
C PRO A 6 11.54 -39.62 32.64
N SER A 7 12.64 -38.97 33.03
CA SER A 7 12.83 -37.53 32.96
C SER A 7 12.94 -37.09 31.49
N SER A 8 11.93 -36.40 30.99
CA SER A 8 11.96 -35.71 29.71
C SER A 8 12.86 -34.47 29.81
N ALA A 9 14.08 -34.58 29.30
CA ALA A 9 14.93 -33.43 29.06
C ALA A 9 14.28 -32.57 27.97
N SER A 10 13.68 -31.45 28.39
CA SER A 10 13.17 -30.42 27.49
C SER A 10 14.35 -29.80 26.73
N ALA A 11 14.49 -30.17 25.45
CA ALA A 11 15.33 -29.42 24.53
C ALA A 11 14.68 -28.05 24.33
N SER A 12 15.16 -27.06 25.09
CA SER A 12 14.86 -25.65 24.86
C SER A 12 15.50 -25.25 23.54
N ALA A 13 14.79 -25.45 22.43
CA ALA A 13 15.10 -24.79 21.17
C ALA A 13 14.82 -23.30 21.37
N ALA A 14 15.81 -22.59 21.90
CA ALA A 14 15.86 -21.14 21.82
C ALA A 14 15.93 -20.79 20.33
N SER A 15 14.78 -20.53 19.72
CA SER A 15 14.70 -19.95 18.39
C SER A 15 15.27 -18.54 18.50
N SER A 16 16.56 -18.38 18.23
CA SER A 16 17.15 -17.10 17.93
C SER A 16 16.44 -16.56 16.70
N SER A 17 15.46 -15.67 16.90
CA SER A 17 14.83 -14.91 15.82
C SER A 17 15.87 -13.98 15.24
N SER A 18 16.68 -14.49 14.31
CA SER A 18 17.40 -13.63 13.39
C SER A 18 16.33 -12.85 12.65
N SER A 19 16.16 -11.58 13.01
CA SER A 19 15.37 -10.60 12.26
C SER A 19 16.02 -10.44 10.89
N GLN A 20 15.75 -11.39 10.01
CA GLN A 20 16.08 -11.29 8.60
C GLN A 20 15.23 -10.14 8.08
N ASN A 21 15.87 -9.07 7.64
CA ASN A 21 15.22 -7.92 7.02
C ASN A 21 14.61 -8.37 5.67
N VAL A 22 13.41 -8.95 5.71
CA VAL A 22 12.70 -9.49 4.56
C VAL A 22 12.37 -8.37 3.59
N GLN A 23 12.61 -8.59 2.30
CA GLN A 23 12.32 -7.62 1.25
C GLN A 23 10.81 -7.56 0.99
N VAL A 24 10.28 -6.35 0.85
CA VAL A 24 8.92 -6.12 0.39
C VAL A 24 8.95 -6.10 -1.14
N THR A 25 8.12 -6.96 -1.73
CA THR A 25 8.03 -7.14 -3.18
C THR A 25 6.62 -6.87 -3.67
N TYR A 26 6.46 -6.59 -4.97
CA TYR A 26 5.13 -6.53 -5.56
C TYR A 26 4.40 -7.88 -5.40
N GLY A 27 3.11 -7.80 -5.08
CA GLY A 27 2.24 -8.91 -4.71
C GLY A 27 2.23 -9.22 -3.21
N THR A 28 3.13 -8.62 -2.41
CA THR A 28 3.14 -8.79 -0.95
C THR A 28 1.82 -8.27 -0.36
N VAL A 29 1.27 -9.04 0.58
CA VAL A 29 0.14 -8.64 1.42
C VAL A 29 0.70 -8.28 2.80
N LEU A 30 0.45 -7.06 3.28
CA LEU A 30 1.03 -6.56 4.52
C LEU A 30 0.08 -5.65 5.30
N LYS A 31 0.46 -5.34 6.54
CA LYS A 31 -0.11 -4.29 7.38
C LYS A 31 0.90 -3.16 7.48
N LEU A 32 0.43 -1.93 7.27
CA LEU A 32 1.21 -0.73 7.53
C LEU A 32 0.97 -0.26 8.96
N MET A 33 2.00 -0.29 9.79
CA MET A 33 1.96 0.17 11.17
C MET A 33 2.45 1.60 11.27
N HIS A 34 1.66 2.48 11.89
CA HIS A 34 2.09 3.83 12.20
C HIS A 34 3.15 3.80 13.32
N GLU A 35 4.30 4.43 13.10
CA GLU A 35 5.47 4.30 13.98
C GLU A 35 5.17 4.74 15.40
N LYS A 36 4.52 5.89 15.58
CA LYS A 36 4.38 6.53 16.89
C LYS A 36 3.29 5.90 17.75
N THR A 37 2.12 5.62 17.17
CA THR A 37 0.95 5.13 17.91
C THR A 37 0.72 3.64 17.77
N LYS A 38 1.50 2.95 16.91
CA LYS A 38 1.43 1.51 16.66
C LYS A 38 0.07 1.01 16.13
N ILE A 39 -0.80 1.90 15.67
CA ILE A 39 -2.03 1.50 14.96
C ILE A 39 -1.69 0.94 13.58
N ARG A 40 -2.59 0.15 13.01
CA ARG A 40 -2.50 -0.35 11.64
C ARG A 40 -3.40 0.47 10.73
N LEU A 41 -2.92 0.75 9.52
CA LEU A 41 -3.74 1.32 8.46
C LEU A 41 -4.90 0.36 8.17
N HIS A 42 -6.12 0.88 8.22
CA HIS A 42 -7.34 0.09 8.27
C HIS A 42 -8.45 0.73 7.44
N SER A 43 -9.29 -0.09 6.82
CA SER A 43 -10.50 0.37 6.13
C SER A 43 -11.68 -0.59 6.38
N HIS A 44 -12.91 -0.11 6.22
CA HIS A 44 -14.13 -0.90 6.39
C HIS A 44 -15.25 -0.35 5.52
N GLU A 45 -16.37 -1.07 5.40
CA GLU A 45 -17.54 -0.64 4.60
C GLU A 45 -18.38 0.46 5.26
N VAL A 46 -17.71 1.50 5.78
CA VAL A 46 -18.33 2.71 6.30
C VAL A 46 -17.80 3.89 5.50
N PRO A 47 -18.65 4.72 4.88
CA PRO A 47 -18.22 5.95 4.23
C PRO A 47 -18.04 7.09 5.23
N TYR A 48 -17.27 8.11 4.85
CA TYR A 48 -17.27 9.38 5.55
C TYR A 48 -18.65 10.06 5.43
N GLY A 49 -19.09 10.72 6.51
CA GLY A 49 -20.28 11.58 6.48
C GLY A 49 -19.99 13.02 6.04
N SER A 50 -18.73 13.34 5.77
CA SER A 50 -18.21 14.65 5.37
C SER A 50 -17.21 14.49 4.22
N GLY A 51 -16.68 15.60 3.72
CA GLY A 51 -15.65 15.57 2.69
C GLY A 51 -16.19 14.94 1.41
N SER A 52 -15.50 13.92 0.89
CA SER A 52 -15.89 13.29 -0.37
C SER A 52 -17.06 12.30 -0.27
N GLY A 53 -17.39 11.85 0.95
CA GLY A 53 -18.34 10.75 1.16
C GLY A 53 -17.82 9.37 0.76
N GLN A 54 -16.55 9.23 0.38
CA GLN A 54 -15.93 7.94 0.04
C GLN A 54 -15.72 7.05 1.28
N GLN A 55 -15.32 5.79 1.05
CA GLN A 55 -15.06 4.83 2.12
C GLN A 55 -13.96 5.34 3.06
N SER A 56 -14.18 5.24 4.37
CA SER A 56 -13.26 5.79 5.37
C SER A 56 -12.01 4.94 5.57
N VAL A 57 -10.88 5.62 5.77
CA VAL A 57 -9.60 5.02 6.17
C VAL A 57 -9.23 5.51 7.57
N THR A 58 -8.73 4.61 8.39
CA THR A 58 -8.59 4.79 9.83
C THR A 58 -7.34 4.11 10.35
N GLY A 59 -6.95 4.44 11.57
CA GLY A 59 -5.93 3.74 12.33
C GLY A 59 -6.54 2.79 13.36
N PHE A 60 -6.37 1.48 13.17
CA PHE A 60 -6.94 0.46 14.04
C PHE A 60 -5.92 -0.08 15.06
N PRO A 61 -6.25 -0.15 16.36
CA PRO A 61 -5.29 -0.54 17.39
C PRO A 61 -5.05 -2.06 17.48
N ASN A 62 -6.02 -2.90 17.07
CA ASN A 62 -5.86 -4.34 17.19
C ASN A 62 -4.95 -4.88 16.07
N VAL A 63 -3.98 -5.70 16.47
CA VAL A 63 -3.03 -6.35 15.55
C VAL A 63 -3.70 -7.43 14.73
N ASP A 64 -4.64 -8.18 15.30
CA ASP A 64 -5.29 -9.32 14.66
C ASP A 64 -6.61 -8.91 14.00
N ASP A 65 -6.49 -8.05 13.00
CA ASP A 65 -7.61 -7.62 12.18
C ASP A 65 -7.33 -7.82 10.69
N SER A 66 -8.33 -8.34 10.00
CA SER A 66 -8.26 -8.69 8.58
C SER A 66 -8.59 -7.52 7.64
N ASN A 67 -9.22 -6.47 8.16
CA ASN A 67 -9.40 -5.17 7.48
C ASN A 67 -8.14 -4.29 7.47
N SER A 68 -7.06 -4.78 8.07
CA SER A 68 -5.78 -4.09 8.11
C SER A 68 -4.81 -4.61 7.04
N TYR A 69 -5.23 -5.57 6.20
CA TYR A 69 -4.42 -6.11 5.12
C TYR A 69 -4.56 -5.29 3.83
N TRP A 70 -3.40 -4.91 3.29
CA TRP A 70 -3.24 -4.21 2.04
C TRP A 70 -2.33 -5.03 1.13
N VAL A 71 -2.63 -5.05 -0.16
CA VAL A 71 -1.75 -5.65 -1.17
C VAL A 71 -1.08 -4.56 -1.97
N LEU A 72 0.16 -4.81 -2.41
CA LEU A 72 0.90 -4.02 -3.40
C LEU A 72 0.70 -4.69 -4.77
N PRO A 73 -0.37 -4.38 -5.52
CA PRO A 73 -0.66 -5.12 -6.73
C PRO A 73 0.36 -4.81 -7.83
N LEU A 74 0.46 -5.75 -8.75
CA LEU A 74 1.19 -5.57 -9.99
C LEU A 74 0.45 -4.55 -10.84
N TYR A 75 1.20 -3.70 -11.55
CA TYR A 75 0.62 -3.07 -12.72
C TYR A 75 0.41 -4.17 -13.76
N LEU A 76 -0.85 -4.53 -14.02
CA LEU A 76 -1.19 -5.49 -15.06
C LEU A 76 -1.03 -4.86 -16.46
N ALA A 77 0.07 -4.14 -16.72
CA ALA A 77 0.42 -3.69 -18.07
C ALA A 77 0.71 -4.89 -19.00
N CYS A 78 1.02 -6.08 -18.46
CA CYS A 78 1.36 -7.26 -19.27
C CYS A 78 0.18 -8.13 -19.73
N LEU A 79 -1.07 -7.88 -19.33
CA LEU A 79 -2.19 -8.64 -19.92
C LEU A 79 -2.62 -8.05 -21.27
N ILE A 80 -2.38 -6.75 -21.51
CA ILE A 80 -2.66 -6.10 -22.80
C ILE A 80 -1.57 -6.45 -23.84
N PHE A 81 -0.34 -6.78 -23.42
CA PHE A 81 0.70 -7.26 -24.34
C PHE A 81 0.49 -8.68 -24.87
N ARG A 82 -0.44 -9.48 -24.32
CA ARG A 82 -0.85 -10.77 -24.94
C ARG A 82 -1.94 -10.63 -26.01
N ILE A 83 -2.53 -9.44 -26.18
CA ILE A 83 -3.51 -9.18 -27.23
C ILE A 83 -2.86 -8.48 -28.44
N ASN A 84 -1.76 -7.73 -28.24
CA ASN A 84 -1.04 -7.06 -29.35
C ASN A 84 -0.09 -7.95 -30.15
N PHE A 85 -0.01 -9.26 -29.88
CA PHE A 85 0.67 -10.23 -30.76
C PHE A 85 -0.27 -10.87 -31.79
N TRP A 86 -1.47 -10.31 -31.97
CA TRP A 86 -2.47 -10.73 -32.96
C TRP A 86 -2.94 -9.61 -33.90
N PHE A 87 -2.20 -8.49 -33.95
CA PHE A 87 -2.55 -7.33 -34.79
C PHE A 87 -1.32 -6.72 -35.50
N ASN A 88 -0.44 -7.56 -36.05
CA ASN A 88 0.66 -7.07 -36.90
C ASN A 88 0.80 -7.80 -38.25
N ASP A 89 -0.23 -8.54 -38.68
CA ASP A 89 -0.26 -9.14 -40.02
C ASP A 89 -1.24 -8.47 -41.00
N ALA A 90 -1.71 -7.26 -40.70
CA ALA A 90 -2.46 -6.50 -41.69
C ALA A 90 -2.29 -4.99 -41.50
N MET A 91 -1.92 -4.35 -42.62
CA MET A 91 -2.04 -2.94 -42.94
C MET A 91 -0.78 -2.09 -42.72
N SER A 92 -0.10 -1.87 -43.85
CA SER A 92 0.65 -0.65 -44.13
C SER A 92 -0.25 0.57 -43.86
N VAL A 93 0.12 1.45 -42.94
CA VAL A 93 -0.52 2.76 -42.85
C VAL A 93 0.54 3.85 -42.76
N SER A 94 0.35 4.82 -43.65
CA SER A 94 1.23 5.92 -44.02
C SER A 94 1.25 7.04 -42.99
N SER A 95 2.39 7.71 -42.93
CA SER A 95 2.71 8.92 -42.16
C SER A 95 1.69 10.04 -42.37
N SER A 96 0.80 10.29 -41.40
CA SER A 96 0.26 11.60 -41.03
C SER A 96 -1.00 11.44 -40.18
N ASP A 97 -0.86 11.26 -38.87
CA ASP A 97 -1.98 11.43 -37.94
C ASP A 97 -1.52 12.14 -36.66
N TYR A 98 -1.46 13.48 -36.73
CA TYR A 98 -1.21 14.37 -35.58
C TYR A 98 -2.43 14.49 -34.64
N ILE A 99 -3.42 13.59 -34.77
CA ILE A 99 -4.69 13.59 -34.02
C ILE A 99 -4.69 12.52 -32.92
N TRP A 100 -3.84 11.48 -33.02
CA TRP A 100 -3.74 10.45 -31.97
C TRP A 100 -2.97 10.90 -30.72
N ASP A 101 -2.10 11.91 -30.83
CA ASP A 101 -1.23 12.31 -29.71
C ASP A 101 -1.94 13.16 -28.63
N TYR A 102 -3.03 13.85 -29.00
CA TYR A 102 -3.83 14.64 -28.05
C TYR A 102 -4.92 13.83 -27.32
N ALA A 103 -5.40 12.72 -27.91
CA ALA A 103 -6.40 11.86 -27.26
C ALA A 103 -5.79 10.86 -26.25
N LEU A 104 -4.47 10.65 -26.29
CA LEU A 104 -3.73 9.71 -25.44
C LEU A 104 -3.09 10.33 -24.18
N GLN A 105 -3.41 11.58 -23.85
CA GLN A 105 -2.91 12.24 -22.62
C GLN A 105 -3.88 12.20 -21.43
N ILE A 106 -5.13 11.73 -21.61
CA ILE A 106 -6.16 11.75 -20.54
C ILE A 106 -6.23 10.44 -19.73
N VAL A 107 -5.57 9.37 -20.17
CA VAL A 107 -5.45 8.10 -19.40
C VAL A 107 -4.02 7.57 -19.53
N ARG A 108 -3.04 8.34 -19.05
CA ARG A 108 -1.68 7.80 -18.90
C ARG A 108 -1.55 7.22 -17.49
N PRO A 109 -1.36 5.90 -17.34
CA PRO A 109 -0.79 5.38 -16.10
C PRO A 109 0.60 6.04 -15.92
N PRO A 110 1.00 6.48 -14.72
CA PRO A 110 2.38 6.85 -14.48
C PRO A 110 3.29 5.64 -14.76
N PRO A 111 4.54 5.90 -15.17
CA PRO A 111 5.17 5.20 -16.27
C PRO A 111 5.87 3.90 -15.86
N ASP A 112 5.97 2.98 -16.82
CA ASP A 112 7.14 2.10 -17.02
C ASP A 112 7.59 1.22 -15.86
N THR A 113 6.70 0.39 -15.31
CA THR A 113 7.19 -0.77 -14.55
C THR A 113 6.76 -2.05 -15.26
N SER A 114 7.72 -2.77 -15.84
CA SER A 114 7.62 -4.18 -16.16
C SER A 114 7.63 -5.04 -14.89
N ALA A 115 7.16 -4.48 -13.77
CA ALA A 115 7.27 -5.06 -12.44
C ALA A 115 6.42 -6.33 -12.36
N LYS A 116 7.07 -7.41 -11.96
CA LYS A 116 6.49 -8.73 -11.78
C LYS A 116 6.35 -9.04 -10.31
N GLN A 117 5.54 -10.07 -10.03
CA GLN A 117 5.41 -10.59 -8.69
C GLN A 117 6.79 -11.01 -8.17
N GLY A 118 7.13 -10.59 -6.95
CA GLY A 118 8.44 -10.86 -6.36
C GLY A 118 9.53 -9.85 -6.73
N ASP A 119 9.27 -8.85 -7.57
CA ASP A 119 10.23 -7.77 -7.81
C ASP A 119 10.31 -6.86 -6.59
N THR A 120 11.52 -6.47 -6.21
CA THR A 120 11.76 -5.55 -5.08
C THR A 120 11.30 -4.14 -5.40
N ILE A 121 10.78 -3.43 -4.41
CA ILE A 121 10.30 -2.05 -4.58
C ILE A 121 11.41 -1.06 -4.21
N PRO A 122 11.96 -0.27 -5.15
CA PRO A 122 13.01 0.70 -4.85
C PRO A 122 12.50 1.95 -4.13
N ASP A 123 13.40 2.68 -3.46
CA ASP A 123 13.11 4.03 -2.97
C ASP A 123 12.66 4.95 -4.11
N GLY A 124 11.66 5.79 -3.85
CA GLY A 124 11.07 6.68 -4.85
C GLY A 124 10.08 6.01 -5.81
N ALA A 125 9.87 4.70 -5.72
CA ALA A 125 8.87 4.01 -6.55
C ALA A 125 7.47 4.58 -6.33
N ILE A 126 6.71 4.69 -7.41
CA ILE A 126 5.28 5.00 -7.36
C ILE A 126 4.52 3.68 -7.20
N ILE A 127 3.75 3.57 -6.15
CA ILE A 127 2.99 2.37 -5.78
C ILE A 127 1.51 2.71 -5.59
N ARG A 128 0.69 1.66 -5.59
CA ARG A 128 -0.70 1.70 -5.13
C ARG A 128 -0.87 0.66 -4.03
N LEU A 129 -1.80 0.90 -3.12
CA LEU A 129 -2.16 -0.03 -2.04
C LEU A 129 -3.64 -0.35 -2.18
N GLN A 130 -3.97 -1.62 -2.39
CA GLN A 130 -5.36 -2.06 -2.47
C GLN A 130 -5.77 -2.73 -1.16
N HIS A 131 -6.90 -2.29 -0.59
CA HIS A 131 -7.46 -2.90 0.60
C HIS A 131 -8.01 -4.29 0.27
N MET A 132 -7.55 -5.32 0.98
CA MET A 132 -7.83 -6.71 0.62
C MET A 132 -9.30 -7.09 0.71
N ARG A 133 -10.03 -6.56 1.71
CA ARG A 133 -11.45 -6.91 1.90
C ARG A 133 -12.36 -6.23 0.87
N THR A 134 -12.20 -4.92 0.67
CA THR A 134 -13.14 -4.12 -0.14
C THR A 134 -12.68 -3.90 -1.58
N ARG A 135 -11.46 -4.32 -1.92
CA ARG A 135 -10.82 -4.14 -3.24
C ARG A 135 -10.68 -2.68 -3.70
N LYS A 136 -10.87 -1.73 -2.78
CA LYS A 136 -10.70 -0.30 -3.00
C LYS A 136 -9.25 0.12 -2.82
N TRP A 137 -8.87 1.21 -3.48
CA TRP A 137 -7.53 1.77 -3.46
C TRP A 137 -7.37 2.78 -2.33
N LEU A 138 -6.21 2.80 -1.68
CA LEU A 138 -5.83 3.90 -0.81
C LEU A 138 -5.72 5.18 -1.65
N HIS A 139 -6.55 6.17 -1.35
CA HIS A 139 -6.78 7.32 -2.20
C HIS A 139 -6.65 8.62 -1.41
N SER A 140 -6.26 9.72 -2.09
CA SER A 140 -6.33 11.06 -1.51
C SER A 140 -6.61 12.12 -2.58
N HIS A 141 -7.08 13.28 -2.13
CA HIS A 141 -7.58 14.37 -2.98
C HIS A 141 -7.73 15.66 -2.18
N LEU A 142 -8.24 16.72 -2.82
CA LEU A 142 -8.41 18.04 -2.21
C LEU A 142 -9.72 18.17 -1.39
N HIS A 143 -10.01 17.18 -0.56
CA HIS A 143 -11.08 17.25 0.45
C HIS A 143 -10.49 17.40 1.85
N ALA A 144 -11.24 18.05 2.75
CA ALA A 144 -10.85 18.21 4.15
C ALA A 144 -11.08 16.91 4.94
N SER A 145 -10.10 16.48 5.72
CA SER A 145 -10.21 15.27 6.56
C SER A 145 -11.21 15.49 7.72
N PRO A 146 -11.92 14.44 8.17
CA PRO A 146 -13.11 14.62 9.02
C PRO A 146 -12.87 15.23 10.41
N ILE A 147 -11.68 15.07 11.00
CA ILE A 147 -11.38 15.55 12.35
C ILE A 147 -10.43 16.76 12.32
N SER A 148 -9.36 16.68 11.55
CA SER A 148 -8.31 17.72 11.55
C SER A 148 -8.39 18.73 10.42
N GLY A 149 -9.23 18.51 9.41
CA GLY A 149 -9.31 19.37 8.23
C GLY A 149 -8.05 19.37 7.36
N ASN A 150 -7.20 18.35 7.51
CA ASN A 150 -6.05 18.09 6.64
C ASN A 150 -6.54 17.53 5.29
N LEU A 151 -5.66 16.93 4.47
CA LEU A 151 -6.11 16.24 3.27
C LEU A 151 -6.82 14.94 3.66
N GLU A 152 -8.02 14.71 3.12
CA GLU A 152 -8.74 13.47 3.31
C GLU A 152 -7.98 12.30 2.67
N VAL A 153 -7.90 11.19 3.40
CA VAL A 153 -7.44 9.89 2.88
C VAL A 153 -8.61 8.92 2.98
N SER A 154 -8.91 8.25 1.88
CA SER A 154 -10.10 7.43 1.69
C SER A 154 -9.77 6.12 0.97
N CYS A 155 -10.78 5.26 0.84
CA CYS A 155 -10.77 4.13 -0.06
C CYS A 155 -11.67 4.43 -1.27
N PHE A 156 -11.11 4.42 -2.48
CA PHE A 156 -11.81 4.77 -3.72
C PHE A 156 -11.82 3.63 -4.74
N GLY A 157 -12.77 3.67 -5.67
CA GLY A 157 -12.81 2.78 -6.83
C GLY A 157 -13.03 1.30 -6.52
N GLY A 158 -12.31 0.45 -7.26
CA GLY A 158 -12.39 -1.01 -7.23
C GLY A 158 -11.40 -1.69 -8.18
N GLU A 159 -11.57 -2.97 -8.46
CA GLU A 159 -10.62 -3.72 -9.33
C GLU A 159 -10.49 -3.15 -10.75
N SER A 160 -11.58 -2.59 -11.28
CA SER A 160 -11.64 -1.97 -12.61
C SER A 160 -11.68 -0.45 -12.60
N GLU A 161 -11.56 0.18 -11.43
CA GLU A 161 -11.71 1.63 -11.25
C GLU A 161 -10.57 2.14 -10.37
N SER A 162 -9.68 2.91 -10.99
CA SER A 162 -8.50 3.51 -10.35
C SER A 162 -8.08 4.74 -11.17
N ASP A 163 -7.50 5.73 -10.51
CA ASP A 163 -7.01 6.97 -11.13
C ASP A 163 -5.69 7.46 -10.50
N THR A 164 -5.32 8.71 -10.77
CA THR A 164 -4.06 9.28 -10.24
C THR A 164 -4.06 9.54 -8.75
N GLY A 165 -5.24 9.69 -8.13
CA GLY A 165 -5.39 9.87 -6.69
C GLY A 165 -5.08 8.61 -5.87
N ASP A 166 -4.84 7.48 -6.54
CA ASP A 166 -4.41 6.23 -5.91
C ASP A 166 -2.88 6.11 -5.80
N TYR A 167 -2.11 7.05 -6.37
CA TYR A 167 -0.65 6.95 -6.48
C TYR A 167 0.08 7.53 -5.27
N TRP A 168 0.96 6.70 -4.72
CA TRP A 168 1.80 7.04 -3.57
C TRP A 168 3.26 6.80 -3.91
N ARG A 169 4.11 7.80 -3.73
CA ARG A 169 5.55 7.64 -3.75
C ARG A 169 6.02 7.02 -2.45
N LEU A 170 6.67 5.87 -2.54
CA LEU A 170 7.41 5.28 -1.44
C LEU A 170 8.68 6.09 -1.18
N LEU A 171 8.88 6.51 0.07
CA LEU A 171 10.11 7.17 0.52
C LEU A 171 10.68 6.40 1.69
N ILE A 172 11.87 5.86 1.53
CA ILE A 172 12.60 5.15 2.57
C ILE A 172 13.34 6.18 3.43
N GLU A 173 13.14 6.12 4.74
CA GLU A 173 13.90 6.98 5.65
C GLU A 173 15.27 6.35 5.93
N GLY A 174 16.35 7.10 5.70
CA GLY A 174 17.73 6.64 5.84
C GLY A 174 18.38 6.30 4.49
N SER A 175 19.29 5.33 4.47
CA SER A 175 20.12 4.99 3.29
C SER A 175 19.67 3.72 2.55
N GLY A 176 18.46 3.22 2.82
CA GLY A 176 17.94 2.01 2.18
C GLY A 176 17.57 2.27 0.72
N LYS A 177 17.91 1.32 -0.17
CA LYS A 177 17.64 1.42 -1.62
C LYS A 177 16.36 0.69 -2.04
N THR A 178 15.97 -0.33 -1.30
CA THR A 178 14.79 -1.16 -1.55
C THR A 178 14.01 -1.33 -0.25
N TRP A 179 12.70 -1.47 -0.36
CA TRP A 179 11.80 -1.55 0.78
C TRP A 179 11.92 -2.90 1.51
N LYS A 180 12.09 -2.84 2.82
CA LYS A 180 12.17 -3.99 3.71
C LYS A 180 11.12 -3.92 4.82
N GLN A 181 10.76 -5.08 5.35
CA GLN A 181 9.99 -5.19 6.59
C GLN A 181 10.68 -4.42 7.71
N ASP A 182 9.89 -3.84 8.62
CA ASP A 182 10.34 -3.03 9.76
C ASP A 182 11.21 -1.81 9.39
N GLN A 183 11.31 -1.47 8.11
CA GLN A 183 11.95 -0.26 7.66
C GLN A 183 11.03 0.93 7.80
N ARG A 184 11.59 2.03 8.30
CA ARG A 184 10.90 3.32 8.40
C ARG A 184 10.69 3.89 7.00
N ILE A 185 9.43 4.10 6.64
CA ILE A 185 9.05 4.65 5.34
C ILE A 185 8.04 5.78 5.50
N ARG A 186 7.83 6.53 4.42
CA ARG A 186 6.70 7.43 4.22
C ARG A 186 6.06 7.11 2.89
N LEU A 187 4.77 7.41 2.80
CA LEU A 187 4.02 7.38 1.56
C LEU A 187 3.58 8.80 1.25
N GLN A 188 4.08 9.37 0.16
CA GLN A 188 3.69 10.70 -0.29
C GLN A 188 2.72 10.58 -1.45
N HIS A 189 1.50 11.09 -1.28
CA HIS A 189 0.52 11.15 -2.33
C HIS A 189 1.02 12.01 -3.50
N ILE A 190 0.94 11.50 -4.74
CA ILE A 190 1.53 12.17 -5.91
C ILE A 190 0.82 13.49 -6.21
N ASP A 191 -0.50 13.49 -6.30
CA ASP A 191 -1.23 14.65 -6.82
C ASP A 191 -1.30 15.80 -5.80
N THR A 192 -1.36 15.50 -4.50
CA THR A 192 -1.51 16.53 -3.45
C THR A 192 -0.22 16.85 -2.71
N GLY A 193 0.82 16.02 -2.86
CA GLY A 193 2.08 16.10 -2.12
C GLY A 193 1.96 15.74 -0.63
N GLY A 194 0.77 15.32 -0.16
CA GLY A 194 0.51 14.98 1.24
C GLY A 194 1.14 13.65 1.65
N TYR A 195 1.84 13.62 2.77
CA TYR A 195 2.31 12.38 3.40
C TYR A 195 1.17 11.70 4.15
N LEU A 196 1.01 10.40 3.95
CA LEU A 196 0.10 9.56 4.73
C LEU A 196 0.43 9.71 6.22
N HIS A 197 -0.54 10.17 7.00
CA HIS A 197 -0.34 10.64 8.35
C HIS A 197 -1.42 10.07 9.27
N SER A 198 -1.07 9.79 10.52
CA SER A 198 -2.04 9.52 11.57
C SER A 198 -1.58 10.15 12.88
N HIS A 199 -2.50 10.33 13.81
CA HIS A 199 -2.24 11.01 15.08
C HIS A 199 -3.26 10.56 16.13
N ASP A 200 -3.07 10.98 17.39
CA ASP A 200 -4.00 10.65 18.47
C ASP A 200 -5.29 11.49 18.46
N LYS A 201 -5.89 11.67 17.28
CA LYS A 201 -7.26 12.17 17.11
C LYS A 201 -8.12 10.99 16.71
N LYS A 202 -9.10 10.66 17.54
CA LYS A 202 -9.92 9.46 17.41
C LYS A 202 -11.38 9.79 17.13
N TYR A 203 -12.04 8.92 16.38
CA TYR A 203 -13.50 8.99 16.22
C TYR A 203 -14.19 8.63 17.53
N ALA A 204 -15.31 9.30 17.83
CA ALA A 204 -16.02 9.15 19.09
C ALA A 204 -17.27 8.24 19.01
N ARG A 205 -17.87 8.09 17.82
CA ARG A 205 -19.11 7.34 17.62
C ARG A 205 -18.88 6.16 16.68
N ILE A 206 -19.18 6.34 15.40
CA ILE A 206 -18.87 5.35 14.36
C ILE A 206 -17.35 5.24 14.23
N ALA A 207 -16.83 4.02 14.12
CA ALA A 207 -15.40 3.73 14.22
C ALA A 207 -14.76 4.22 15.54
N GLY A 208 -15.55 4.24 16.64
CA GLY A 208 -15.12 4.72 17.95
C GLY A 208 -13.77 4.16 18.40
N GLY A 209 -12.87 5.05 18.82
CA GLY A 209 -11.52 4.70 19.28
C GLY A 209 -10.48 4.52 18.17
N GLN A 210 -10.88 4.45 16.89
CA GLN A 210 -9.97 4.41 15.76
C GLN A 210 -9.40 5.80 15.48
N GLN A 211 -8.13 5.87 15.09
CA GLN A 211 -7.46 7.14 14.78
C GLN A 211 -7.84 7.64 13.38
N GLU A 212 -7.88 8.96 13.20
CA GLU A 212 -7.95 9.58 11.88
C GLU A 212 -6.67 9.28 11.10
N VAL A 213 -6.84 8.94 9.82
CA VAL A 213 -5.76 8.93 8.83
C VAL A 213 -6.04 10.06 7.84
N CYS A 214 -5.01 10.86 7.56
CA CYS A 214 -5.11 12.04 6.70
C CYS A 214 -3.79 12.25 5.93
N GLY A 215 -3.75 13.23 5.03
CA GLY A 215 -2.54 13.67 4.35
C GLY A 215 -2.04 15.00 4.91
N VAL A 216 -0.75 15.08 5.24
CA VAL A 216 -0.08 16.31 5.73
C VAL A 216 1.10 16.64 4.82
N ARG A 217 1.25 17.88 4.36
CA ARG A 217 2.27 18.28 3.35
C ARG A 217 3.71 18.32 3.88
N GLU A 218 3.89 18.26 5.19
CA GLU A 218 5.20 18.33 5.84
C GLU A 218 5.65 16.96 6.36
N LYS A 219 6.94 16.67 6.29
CA LYS A 219 7.52 15.51 6.99
C LYS A 219 7.45 15.74 8.51
N ARG A 220 6.91 14.77 9.23
CA ARG A 220 6.71 14.77 10.69
C ARG A 220 7.03 13.39 11.29
N ALA A 221 7.09 13.29 12.61
CA ALA A 221 7.19 11.98 13.25
C ALA A 221 5.91 11.13 13.01
N ASP A 222 4.76 11.80 12.92
CA ASP A 222 3.41 11.24 12.79
C ASP A 222 3.04 10.81 11.34
N ASN A 223 3.99 10.84 10.41
CA ASN A 223 3.84 10.27 9.07
C ASN A 223 4.98 9.32 8.71
N VAL A 224 5.51 8.61 9.72
CA VAL A 224 6.40 7.45 9.54
C VAL A 224 5.60 6.17 9.73
N TRP A 225 5.77 5.23 8.80
CA TRP A 225 5.12 3.93 8.80
C TRP A 225 6.16 2.81 8.65
N LEU A 226 5.76 1.59 9.02
CA LEU A 226 6.56 0.38 8.86
C LEU A 226 5.69 -0.70 8.23
N ALA A 227 6.26 -1.49 7.32
CA ALA A 227 5.66 -2.77 6.93
C ALA A 227 5.87 -3.75 8.08
N ALA A 228 4.79 -4.18 8.74
CA ALA A 228 4.84 -5.02 9.93
C ALA A 228 4.42 -6.45 9.60
N GLU A 229 3.19 -6.85 9.95
CA GLU A 229 2.68 -8.19 9.68
C GLU A 229 2.37 -8.37 8.20
N GLY A 230 2.76 -9.49 7.59
CA GLY A 230 2.48 -9.73 6.18
C GLY A 230 2.94 -11.09 5.66
N VAL A 231 2.44 -11.43 4.48
CA VAL A 231 2.92 -12.55 3.66
C VAL A 231 3.82 -11.98 2.58
N TYR A 232 5.13 -12.11 2.81
CA TYR A 232 6.16 -11.62 1.91
C TYR A 232 6.48 -12.67 0.85
N LEU A 233 6.40 -12.28 -0.41
CA LEU A 233 6.69 -13.18 -1.51
C LEU A 233 8.20 -13.30 -1.74
N PRO A 234 8.70 -14.48 -2.13
CA PRO A 234 10.11 -14.65 -2.50
C PRO A 234 10.53 -13.67 -3.59
N ILE A 235 11.79 -13.25 -3.55
CA ILE A 235 12.37 -12.39 -4.57
C ILE A 235 12.57 -13.21 -5.84
N THR A 236 12.09 -12.69 -6.98
CA THR A 236 12.38 -13.29 -8.28
C THR A 236 13.76 -12.83 -8.75
N GLU A 237 14.80 -13.63 -8.51
CA GLU A 237 16.12 -13.37 -9.11
C GLU A 237 16.04 -13.62 -10.62
N SER A 238 16.17 -12.57 -11.43
CA SER A 238 16.39 -12.73 -12.86
C SER A 238 17.84 -13.18 -13.07
N LYS A 239 18.02 -14.44 -13.51
CA LYS A 239 19.30 -14.95 -14.03
C LYS A 239 19.72 -14.26 -15.32
#